data_AF-A0A645HAX4-F1
#
_entry.id   AF-A0A645HAX4-F1
#
_cell.length_a   1.000
_cell.length_b   1.000
_cell.length_c   1.000
_cell.angle_alpha   90.00
_cell.angle_beta   90.00
_cell.angle_gamma   90.00
#
_symmetry.space_group_name_H-M   'P 1'
#
loop_
_entity.id
_entity.type
_entity.pdbx_description
1 polymer ?
#
loop_
_entity_poly.entity_id
_entity_poly.type
_entity_poly.pdbx_seq_one_letter_code
_entity_poly.pdbx_strand_id
1 'polypeptide(L)'
;MQMLNQAIYPHIAKTLNKEFVAKFLKINIFISLLTAIIVYLSAPLAIKFFANGQMPEAITLTRILALWVFVGGITTYIGAPVLVSFGFSKPFNRSVLLSTIILFINYVILYIGNIFTIYNFAFALILSEIAILMYRCYFCWHYKIFIYNGRL
;
A
#
# COMPACT_ATOMS: atom_id res chain seq x y z
N MET A 1 5.09 -4.81 -7.47
CA MET A 1 4.73 -5.51 -6.21
C MET A 1 3.74 -6.66 -6.40
N GLN A 2 2.72 -6.55 -7.26
CA GLN A 2 1.72 -7.62 -7.42
C GLN A 2 2.29 -8.98 -7.83
N MET A 3 3.20 -9.03 -8.82
CA MET A 3 3.80 -10.31 -9.26
C MET A 3 4.59 -11.01 -8.15
N LEU A 4 5.31 -10.23 -7.33
CA LEU A 4 6.06 -10.74 -6.19
C LEU A 4 5.11 -11.34 -5.14
N ASN A 5 4.03 -10.63 -4.83
CA ASN A 5 3.00 -11.10 -3.92
C ASN A 5 2.30 -12.37 -4.43
N GLN A 6 2.05 -12.49 -5.73
CA GLN A 6 1.45 -13.67 -6.35
C GLN A 6 2.36 -14.90 -6.29
N ALA A 7 3.67 -14.71 -6.51
CA ALA A 7 4.64 -15.80 -6.42
C ALA A 7 4.80 -16.33 -4.99
N ILE A 8 4.68 -15.44 -4.00
CA ILE A 8 4.98 -15.76 -2.60
C ILE A 8 3.76 -16.25 -1.83
N TYR A 9 2.56 -15.82 -2.22
CA TYR A 9 1.31 -16.21 -1.57
C TYR A 9 1.19 -17.75 -1.40
N PRO A 10 1.39 -18.60 -2.42
CA PRO A 10 1.28 -20.06 -2.26
C PRO A 10 2.32 -20.64 -1.31
N HIS A 11 3.54 -20.08 -1.32
CA HIS A 11 4.62 -20.53 -0.45
C HIS A 11 4.32 -20.22 1.03
N ILE A 12 3.83 -19.01 1.33
CA ILE A 12 3.41 -18.65 2.69
C ILE A 12 2.22 -19.49 3.12
N ALA A 13 1.20 -19.66 2.28
CA ALA A 13 0.02 -20.44 2.61
C ALA A 13 0.35 -21.91 2.94
N LYS A 14 1.38 -22.48 2.28
CA LYS A 14 1.83 -23.86 2.54
C LYS A 14 2.72 -23.98 3.79
N THR A 15 3.63 -23.04 4.01
CA THR A 15 4.67 -23.15 5.05
C THR A 15 4.29 -22.48 6.37
N LEU A 16 3.45 -21.44 6.32
CA LEU A 16 3.10 -20.57 7.44
C LEU A 16 4.33 -20.06 8.23
N ASN A 17 5.47 -19.96 7.54
CA ASN A 17 6.74 -19.62 8.17
C ASN A 17 6.79 -18.12 8.50
N LYS A 18 6.62 -17.80 9.79
CA LYS A 18 6.63 -16.43 10.33
C LYS A 18 7.98 -15.73 10.15
N GLU A 19 9.09 -16.46 10.22
CA GLU A 19 10.42 -15.89 10.02
C GLU A 19 10.60 -15.43 8.57
N PHE A 20 10.20 -16.29 7.62
CA PHE A 20 10.20 -15.93 6.21
C PHE A 20 9.33 -14.69 5.95
N VAL A 21 8.13 -14.65 6.53
CA VAL A 21 7.21 -13.50 6.42
C VAL A 21 7.82 -12.21 6.97
N ALA A 22 8.44 -12.25 8.15
CA ALA A 22 9.07 -11.07 8.75
C ALA A 22 10.30 -10.59 7.96
N LYS A 23 11.14 -11.52 7.47
CA LYS A 23 12.27 -11.20 6.59
C LYS A 23 11.80 -10.60 5.27
N PHE A 24 10.79 -11.20 4.67
CA PHE A 24 10.24 -10.75 3.40
C PHE A 24 9.54 -9.39 3.51
N LEU A 25 8.88 -9.10 4.63
CA LEU A 25 8.32 -7.77 4.90
C LEU A 25 9.39 -6.67 4.78
N LYS A 26 10.59 -6.88 5.34
CA LYS A 26 11.69 -5.92 5.25
C LYS A 26 12.14 -5.70 3.80
N ILE A 27 12.26 -6.79 3.03
CA ILE A 27 12.59 -6.74 1.60
C ILE A 27 11.50 -5.97 0.84
N ASN A 28 10.23 -6.25 1.11
CA ASN A 28 9.11 -5.62 0.47
C ASN A 28 9.07 -4.11 0.77
N ILE A 29 9.30 -3.69 2.01
CA ILE A 29 9.43 -2.27 2.39
C ILE A 29 10.56 -1.61 1.60
N PHE A 30 11.73 -2.24 1.52
CA PHE A 30 12.87 -1.71 0.77
C PHE A 30 12.55 -1.55 -0.72
N ILE A 31 11.99 -2.58 -1.37
CA ILE A 31 11.61 -2.53 -2.79
C ILE A 31 10.52 -1.48 -3.02
N SER A 32 9.54 -1.35 -2.12
CA SER A 32 8.49 -0.33 -2.20
C SER A 32 9.08 1.07 -2.15
N LEU A 33 10.03 1.29 -1.24
CA LEU A 33 10.71 2.58 -1.09
C LEU A 33 11.54 2.91 -2.33
N LEU A 34 12.33 1.94 -2.81
CA LEU A 34 13.13 2.11 -4.02
C LEU A 34 12.26 2.42 -5.23
N THR A 35 11.13 1.73 -5.39
CA THR A 35 10.17 1.98 -6.46
C THR A 35 9.58 3.39 -6.36
N ALA A 36 9.18 3.82 -5.17
CA ALA A 36 8.65 5.17 -4.95
C ALA A 36 9.68 6.26 -5.27
N ILE A 37 10.96 6.07 -4.87
CA ILE A 37 12.04 7.00 -5.20
C ILE A 37 12.25 7.08 -6.71
N ILE A 38 12.30 5.93 -7.40
CA ILE A 38 12.45 5.90 -8.86
C ILE A 38 11.30 6.64 -9.54
N VAL A 39 10.05 6.38 -9.14
CA VAL A 39 8.86 7.07 -9.67
C VAL A 39 8.93 8.57 -9.41
N TYR A 40 9.30 8.99 -8.20
CA TYR A 40 9.43 10.40 -7.82
C TYR A 40 10.47 11.15 -8.68
N LEU A 41 11.66 10.55 -8.86
CA LEU A 41 12.77 11.14 -9.61
C LEU A 41 12.52 11.14 -11.12
N SER A 42 11.88 10.07 -11.64
CA SER A 42 11.59 9.93 -13.07
C SER A 42 10.35 10.69 -13.54
N ALA A 43 9.49 11.18 -12.63
CA ALA A 43 8.28 11.92 -12.95
C ALA A 43 8.44 13.00 -14.06
N PRO A 44 9.39 13.96 -13.97
CA PRO A 44 9.56 14.96 -15.03
C PRO A 44 9.98 14.36 -16.38
N LEU A 45 10.86 13.35 -16.38
CA LEU A 45 11.30 12.68 -17.59
C LEU A 45 10.13 11.91 -18.24
N ALA A 46 9.36 11.18 -17.44
CA ALA A 46 8.20 10.43 -17.88
C ALA A 46 7.14 11.36 -18.50
N ILE A 47 6.78 12.45 -17.83
CA ILE A 47 5.78 13.40 -18.37
C ILE A 47 6.29 14.10 -19.62
N LYS A 48 7.58 14.45 -19.69
CA LYS A 48 8.16 15.00 -20.93
C LYS A 48 8.08 13.98 -22.08
N PHE A 49 8.37 12.71 -21.81
CA PHE A 49 8.35 11.65 -22.81
C PHE A 49 6.93 11.32 -23.29
N PHE A 50 5.96 11.22 -22.37
CA PHE A 50 4.59 10.79 -22.68
C PHE A 50 3.65 11.93 -23.11
N ALA A 51 3.83 13.14 -22.57
CA ALA A 51 2.93 14.26 -22.80
C ALA A 51 3.61 15.46 -23.50
N ASN A 52 4.84 15.29 -24.00
CA ASN A 52 5.63 16.37 -24.63
C ASN A 52 5.72 17.65 -23.77
N GLY A 53 5.68 17.50 -22.44
CA GLY A 53 5.73 18.62 -21.50
C GLY A 53 4.43 19.43 -21.37
N GLN A 54 3.31 18.99 -21.94
CA GLN A 54 2.03 19.72 -21.91
C GLN A 54 1.25 19.58 -20.59
N MET A 55 1.75 18.82 -19.61
CA MET A 55 1.05 18.54 -18.35
C MET A 55 1.99 18.71 -17.13
N PRO A 56 2.48 19.91 -16.83
CA PRO A 56 3.40 20.13 -15.71
C PRO A 56 2.79 19.75 -14.35
N GLU A 57 1.47 19.89 -14.16
CA GLU A 57 0.75 19.49 -12.96
C GLU A 57 0.85 17.98 -12.68
N ALA A 58 0.96 17.18 -13.74
CA ALA A 58 1.10 15.73 -13.63
C ALA A 58 2.42 15.33 -12.96
N ILE A 59 3.45 16.17 -13.03
CA ILE A 59 4.74 15.93 -12.35
C ILE A 59 4.52 15.95 -10.83
N THR A 60 3.88 17.02 -10.33
CA THR A 60 3.57 17.18 -8.91
C THR A 60 2.62 16.07 -8.43
N LEU A 61 1.60 15.74 -9.23
CA LEU A 61 0.68 14.66 -8.92
C LEU A 61 1.39 13.31 -8.82
N THR A 62 2.25 12.97 -9.79
CA THR A 62 3.00 11.71 -9.81
C THR A 62 3.92 11.61 -8.59
N ARG A 63 4.54 12.72 -8.20
CA ARG A 63 5.37 12.79 -6.99
C ARG A 63 4.57 12.54 -5.71
N ILE A 64 3.36 13.09 -5.61
CA ILE A 64 2.44 12.81 -4.49
C ILE A 64 2.06 11.32 -4.50
N LEU A 65 1.66 10.77 -5.64
CA LEU A 65 1.28 9.37 -5.77
C LEU A 65 2.45 8.38 -5.59
N ALA A 66 3.70 8.82 -5.71
CA ALA A 66 4.86 7.99 -5.33
C ALA A 66 4.79 7.56 -3.85
N LEU A 67 4.27 8.41 -2.97
CA LEU A 67 4.01 8.04 -1.58
C LEU A 67 2.93 6.96 -1.49
N TRP A 68 1.86 7.07 -2.28
CA TRP A 68 0.83 6.04 -2.36
C TRP A 68 1.42 4.70 -2.83
N VAL A 69 2.33 4.70 -3.81
CA VAL A 69 3.04 3.49 -4.28
C VAL A 69 3.85 2.84 -3.16
N PHE A 70 4.54 3.64 -2.33
CA PHE A 70 5.27 3.13 -1.19
C PHE A 70 4.34 2.42 -0.19
N VAL A 71 3.30 3.13 0.26
CA VAL A 71 2.33 2.61 1.26
C VAL A 71 1.61 1.37 0.70
N GLY A 72 1.09 1.47 -0.53
CA GLY A 72 0.36 0.38 -1.19
C GLY A 72 1.21 -0.87 -1.42
N GLY A 73 2.52 -0.70 -1.66
CA GLY A 73 3.44 -1.82 -1.75
C GLY A 73 3.52 -2.63 -0.45
N ILE A 74 3.50 -1.97 0.72
CA ILE A 74 3.47 -2.63 2.03
C ILE A 74 2.08 -3.23 2.28
N THR A 75 1.02 -2.45 2.06
CA THR A 75 -0.38 -2.85 2.26
C THR A 75 -0.72 -4.12 1.49
N THR A 76 -0.29 -4.22 0.23
CA THR A 76 -0.61 -5.35 -0.65
C THR A 76 0.07 -6.64 -0.19
N TYR A 77 1.29 -6.56 0.33
CA TYR A 77 1.99 -7.72 0.90
C TYR A 77 1.33 -8.20 2.19
N ILE A 78 1.04 -7.29 3.13
CA ILE A 78 0.41 -7.65 4.42
C ILE A 78 -1.02 -8.18 4.21
N GLY A 79 -1.67 -7.80 3.11
CA GLY A 79 -3.02 -8.23 2.76
C GLY A 79 -3.14 -9.73 2.46
N ALA A 80 -3.26 -10.09 1.18
CA ALA A 80 -3.49 -11.48 0.81
C ALA A 80 -2.29 -12.39 1.19
N PRO A 81 -1.03 -12.09 0.80
CA PRO A 81 0.10 -12.96 1.09
C PRO A 81 0.31 -13.28 2.58
N VAL A 82 -0.02 -12.36 3.48
CA VAL A 82 0.12 -12.55 4.93
C VAL A 82 -1.23 -12.87 5.59
N LEU A 83 -2.14 -11.91 5.72
CA LEU A 83 -3.38 -12.13 6.50
C LEU A 83 -4.22 -13.30 5.96
N VAL A 84 -4.44 -13.38 4.65
CA VAL A 84 -5.28 -14.44 4.06
C VAL A 84 -4.59 -15.80 4.17
N SER A 85 -3.28 -15.89 3.90
CA SER A 85 -2.51 -17.13 4.04
C SER A 85 -2.56 -17.70 5.46
N PHE A 86 -2.57 -16.85 6.49
CA PHE A 86 -2.69 -17.28 7.90
C PHE A 86 -4.15 -17.53 8.34
N GLY A 87 -5.12 -17.56 7.42
CA GLY A 87 -6.53 -17.82 7.71
C GLY A 87 -7.33 -16.59 8.17
N PHE A 88 -6.74 -15.40 8.14
CA PHE A 88 -7.36 -14.15 8.60
C PHE A 88 -8.02 -13.37 7.44
N SER A 89 -8.86 -14.04 6.65
CA SER A 89 -9.60 -13.40 5.54
C SER A 89 -10.63 -12.37 6.02
N LYS A 90 -11.21 -12.56 7.22
CA LYS A 90 -12.17 -11.61 7.81
C LYS A 90 -11.56 -10.22 8.05
N PRO A 91 -10.45 -10.05 8.79
CA PRO A 91 -9.82 -8.75 8.95
C PRO A 91 -9.27 -8.20 7.64
N PHE A 92 -8.80 -9.04 6.70
CA PHE A 92 -8.46 -8.58 5.35
C PHE A 92 -9.65 -7.91 4.66
N ASN A 93 -10.80 -8.57 4.57
CA ASN A 93 -11.99 -8.02 3.91
C ASN A 93 -12.54 -6.78 4.63
N ARG A 94 -12.55 -6.78 5.98
CA ARG A 94 -12.93 -5.60 6.77
C ARG A 94 -12.01 -4.41 6.52
N SER A 95 -10.71 -4.64 6.35
CA SER A 95 -9.75 -3.58 6.04
C SER A 95 -10.03 -2.90 4.70
N VAL A 96 -10.48 -3.67 3.69
CA VAL A 96 -10.86 -3.15 2.36
C VAL A 96 -12.14 -2.33 2.47
N LEU A 97 -13.16 -2.84 3.16
CA LEU A 97 -14.41 -2.09 3.36
C LEU A 97 -14.17 -0.79 4.12
N LEU A 98 -13.36 -0.82 5.18
CA LEU A 98 -12.98 0.35 5.95
C LEU A 98 -12.30 1.41 5.08
N SER A 99 -11.34 1.01 4.23
CA SER A 99 -10.63 1.95 3.35
C SER A 99 -11.56 2.55 2.30
N THR A 100 -12.46 1.75 1.73
CA THR A 100 -13.48 2.27 0.80
C THR A 100 -14.39 3.29 1.48
N ILE A 101 -14.84 3.03 2.71
CA ILE A 101 -15.65 3.98 3.48
C ILE A 101 -14.86 5.26 3.77
N ILE A 102 -13.61 5.16 4.20
CA ILE A 102 -12.74 6.32 4.46
C ILE A 102 -12.54 7.14 3.19
N LEU A 103 -12.25 6.50 2.06
CA LEU A 103 -12.10 7.19 0.78
C LEU A 103 -13.39 7.92 0.37
N PHE A 104 -14.53 7.26 0.50
CA PHE A 104 -15.84 7.86 0.20
C PHE A 104 -16.13 9.07 1.09
N ILE A 105 -15.89 8.97 2.40
CA ILE A 105 -16.04 10.09 3.34
C ILE A 105 -15.13 11.25 2.94
N ASN A 106 -13.87 10.98 2.60
CA ASN A 106 -12.95 12.03 2.14
C ASN A 106 -13.49 12.73 0.89
N TYR A 107 -13.99 11.99 -0.09
CA TYR A 107 -14.55 12.57 -1.30
C TYR A 107 -15.81 13.40 -1.04
N VAL A 108 -16.67 12.98 -0.12
CA VAL A 108 -17.84 13.76 0.32
C VAL A 108 -17.40 15.06 1.00
N ILE A 109 -16.37 15.02 1.86
CA ILE A 109 -15.81 16.23 2.50
C ILE A 109 -15.26 17.19 1.45
N LEU A 110 -14.48 16.68 0.48
CA LEU A 110 -13.98 17.49 -0.63
C LEU A 110 -15.13 18.11 -1.44
N TYR A 111 -16.22 17.36 -1.62
CA TYR A 111 -17.39 17.80 -2.36
C TYR A 111 -18.13 18.94 -1.67
N ILE A 112 -18.47 18.76 -0.38
CA ILE A 112 -19.17 19.77 0.41
C ILE A 112 -18.30 21.02 0.61
N GLY A 113 -16.99 20.84 0.78
CA GLY A 113 -16.03 21.94 0.92
C GLY A 113 -15.71 22.66 -0.39
N ASN A 114 -16.17 22.17 -1.55
CA ASN A 114 -15.91 22.73 -2.88
C ASN A 114 -14.40 22.88 -3.20
N ILE A 115 -13.55 22.02 -2.63
CA ILE A 115 -12.09 22.05 -2.74
C ILE A 115 -11.57 20.99 -3.72
N PHE A 116 -12.16 20.96 -4.92
CA PHE A 116 -11.84 19.99 -5.96
C PHE A 116 -10.52 20.31 -6.65
N THR A 117 -9.44 19.71 -6.15
CA THR A 117 -8.16 19.70 -6.85
C THR A 117 -7.69 18.27 -7.01
N ILE A 118 -7.00 17.99 -8.12
CA ILE A 118 -6.43 16.66 -8.37
C ILE A 118 -5.46 16.23 -7.25
N TYR A 119 -4.79 17.20 -6.62
CA TYR A 119 -3.92 16.98 -5.47
C TYR A 119 -4.70 16.54 -4.23
N ASN A 120 -5.84 17.18 -3.92
CA ASN A 120 -6.69 16.79 -2.80
C ASN A 120 -7.25 15.38 -2.97
N PHE A 121 -7.61 14.99 -4.20
CA PHE A 121 -8.01 13.61 -4.50
C PHE A 121 -6.86 12.62 -4.30
N ALA A 122 -5.63 12.98 -4.69
CA ALA A 122 -4.45 12.15 -4.45
C ALA A 122 -4.14 11.99 -2.94
N PHE A 123 -4.27 13.06 -2.15
CA PHE A 123 -4.12 12.98 -0.70
C PHE A 123 -5.20 12.12 -0.04
N ALA A 124 -6.45 12.19 -0.51
CA ALA A 124 -7.53 11.31 -0.04
C ALA A 124 -7.23 9.82 -0.32
N LEU A 125 -6.65 9.50 -1.49
CA LEU A 125 -6.17 8.15 -1.80
C LEU A 125 -5.07 7.71 -0.84
N ILE A 126 -4.07 8.56 -0.59
CA ILE A 126 -2.98 8.27 0.35
C ILE A 126 -3.54 8.04 1.76
N LEU A 127 -4.48 8.87 2.22
CA LEU A 127 -5.06 8.73 3.55
C LEU A 127 -5.82 7.41 3.70
N SER A 128 -6.62 7.04 2.70
CA SER A 128 -7.28 5.73 2.65
C SER A 128 -6.26 4.58 2.67
N GLU A 129 -5.15 4.71 1.94
CA GLU A 129 -4.10 3.69 1.87
C GLU A 129 -3.35 3.55 3.20
N ILE A 130 -3.10 4.66 3.90
CA ILE A 130 -2.49 4.64 5.24
C ILE A 130 -3.46 4.00 6.24
N ALA A 131 -4.75 4.28 6.16
CA ALA A 131 -5.75 3.68 7.04
C ALA A 131 -5.82 2.16 6.91
N ILE A 132 -5.83 1.63 5.67
CA ILE A 132 -5.80 0.18 5.45
C ILE A 132 -4.48 -0.44 5.93
N LEU A 133 -3.35 0.24 5.71
CA LEU A 133 -2.06 -0.22 6.19
C LEU A 133 -2.04 -0.33 7.72
N MET A 134 -2.45 0.74 8.43
CA MET A 134 -2.51 0.77 9.89
C MET A 134 -3.41 -0.35 10.43
N TYR A 135 -4.59 -0.54 9.84
CA TYR A 135 -5.51 -1.61 10.23
C TYR A 135 -4.86 -2.99 10.06
N ARG A 136 -4.24 -3.26 8.90
CA ARG A 136 -3.61 -4.55 8.63
C ARG A 136 -2.39 -4.80 9.53
N CYS A 137 -1.55 -3.78 9.73
CA CYS A 137 -0.42 -3.83 10.65
C CYS A 137 -0.87 -4.16 12.08
N TYR A 138 -1.94 -3.50 12.56
CA TYR A 138 -2.52 -3.78 13.87
C TYR A 138 -2.92 -5.25 14.01
N PHE A 139 -3.65 -5.81 13.04
CA PHE A 139 -4.07 -7.21 13.11
C PHE A 139 -2.89 -8.20 12.98
N CYS A 140 -1.89 -7.92 12.14
CA CYS A 140 -0.71 -8.76 12.08
C CYS A 140 0.09 -8.77 13.39
N TRP A 141 0.11 -7.64 14.11
CA TRP A 141 0.71 -7.56 15.45
C TRP A 141 -0.14 -8.29 16.49
N HIS A 142 -1.46 -8.07 16.48
CA HIS A 142 -2.42 -8.69 17.38
C HIS A 142 -2.39 -10.22 17.30
N TYR A 143 -2.30 -10.77 16.08
CA TYR A 143 -2.17 -12.21 15.84
C TYR A 143 -0.72 -12.73 15.95
N LYS A 144 0.23 -11.88 16.36
CA LYS A 144 1.64 -12.26 16.56
C LYS A 144 2.23 -12.94 15.31
N ILE A 145 1.89 -12.46 14.12
CA ILE A 145 2.40 -13.00 12.85
C ILE A 145 3.88 -12.63 12.70
N PHE A 146 4.26 -11.42 13.11
CA PHE A 146 5.65 -10.94 13.06
C PHE A 146 6.44 -11.18 14.35
N ILE A 147 5.81 -11.71 15.41
CA ILE A 147 6.48 -11.97 16.69
C ILE A 147 7.01 -13.41 16.69
N TYR A 148 8.32 -13.53 16.75
CA TYR A 148 9.03 -14.79 16.96
C TYR A 148 9.09 -15.09 18.46
N ASN A 149 8.35 -16.09 18.92
CA ASN A 149 8.60 -16.70 20.22
C ASN A 149 9.71 -17.73 20.04
N GLY A 150 10.96 -17.28 20.19
CA GLY A 150 12.09 -18.18 20.38
C GLY A 150 11.97 -18.88 21.73
N ARG A 151 11.29 -20.01 21.76
CA ARG A 151 11.48 -21.05 22.78
C ARG A 151 11.77 -22.35 22.05
N LEU A 152 13.06 -22.61 21.90
CA LEU A 152 13.63 -23.95 21.92
C LEU A 152 13.35 -24.56 23.30
#